data_AF-A0A849Z8X3-F1
#
_entry.id   AF-A0A849Z8X3-F1
#
_cell.length_a   1.000
_cell.length_b   1.000
_cell.length_c   1.000
_cell.angle_alpha   90.00
_cell.angle_beta   90.00
_cell.angle_gamma   90.00
#
_symmetry.space_group_name_H-M   'P 1'
#
loop_
_entity.id
_entity.type
_entity.pdbx_description
1 polymer ?
#
loop_
_entity_poly.entity_id
_entity_poly.type
_entity_poly.pdbx_seq_one_letter_code
_entity_poly.pdbx_strand_id
1 'polypeptide(L)'
;MWVRRAAIRPVPPFAQVPPHVLSRIEEELSEEGDATRAELDKAFERFEASQPALSERIGEALGKLKDETALALGYFLTLAVWLGFERTFLEDLEEVTSIALGGVEESLQLDEEIRIADPAEVIDSDDVIAMEQPHLIRFVHEHVDAALEAHAENVDVDDVHAIYRVVLVEILALSYAVRPPKNVDYAGSTEFTA
;
A
#
# COMPACT_ATOMS: atom_id res chain seq x y z
N MET A 1 -26.38 -12.81 4.58
CA MET A 1 -25.07 -12.81 3.93
C MET A 1 -25.02 -11.54 3.08
N TRP A 2 -24.29 -10.52 3.52
CA TRP A 2 -24.12 -9.28 2.76
C TRP A 2 -23.18 -9.60 1.60
N VAL A 3 -23.69 -9.56 0.37
CA VAL A 3 -22.85 -9.74 -0.81
C VAL A 3 -22.18 -8.39 -1.05
N ARG A 4 -20.88 -8.29 -0.73
CA ARG A 4 -20.08 -7.11 -1.03
C ARG A 4 -20.12 -6.89 -2.54
N ARG A 5 -20.63 -5.75 -2.99
CA ARG A 5 -20.36 -5.24 -4.34
C ARG A 5 -19.02 -4.53 -4.27
N ALA A 6 -17.94 -5.29 -4.26
CA ALA A 6 -16.59 -4.76 -4.29
C ALA A 6 -15.87 -5.31 -5.53
N ALA A 7 -15.18 -4.42 -6.23
CA ALA A 7 -14.26 -4.76 -7.32
C ALA A 7 -12.90 -5.20 -6.78
N ILE A 8 -12.52 -4.67 -5.60
CA ILE A 8 -11.34 -5.08 -4.86
C ILE A 8 -11.52 -6.53 -4.39
N ARG A 9 -10.56 -7.39 -4.75
CA ARG A 9 -10.55 -8.78 -4.30
C ARG A 9 -10.18 -8.84 -2.82
N PRO A 10 -10.71 -9.78 -2.03
CA PRO A 10 -10.29 -9.95 -0.64
C PRO A 10 -8.78 -10.22 -0.55
N VAL A 11 -8.12 -9.61 0.43
CA VAL A 11 -6.71 -9.90 0.69
C VAL A 11 -6.62 -11.17 1.54
N PRO A 12 -5.75 -12.13 1.20
CA PRO A 12 -5.58 -13.30 2.04
C PRO A 12 -5.11 -12.92 3.44
N PRO A 13 -5.64 -13.52 4.53
CA PRO A 13 -5.22 -13.17 5.90
C PRO A 13 -3.72 -13.36 6.18
N PHE A 14 -3.07 -14.29 5.45
CA PHE A 14 -1.62 -14.51 5.57
C PHE A 14 -0.79 -13.38 4.96
N ALA A 15 -1.37 -12.50 4.15
CA ALA A 15 -0.70 -11.38 3.48
C ALA A 15 -0.78 -10.06 4.27
N GLN A 16 -1.26 -10.12 5.52
CA GLN A 16 -1.37 -8.93 6.38
C GLN A 16 -0.03 -8.56 7.01
N VAL A 17 0.32 -7.27 6.96
CA VAL A 17 1.54 -6.75 7.60
C VAL A 17 1.29 -6.50 9.10
N PRO A 18 2.10 -7.09 10.01
CA PRO A 18 1.94 -6.89 11.44
C PRO A 18 2.30 -5.47 11.90
N PRO A 19 1.62 -4.94 12.94
CA PRO A 19 1.83 -3.56 13.38
C PRO A 19 3.23 -3.32 13.97
N HIS A 20 3.82 -4.33 14.62
CA HIS A 20 5.15 -4.20 15.22
C HIS A 20 6.28 -4.05 14.17
N VAL A 21 6.05 -4.51 12.93
CA VAL A 21 6.98 -4.29 11.82
C VAL A 21 6.95 -2.82 11.40
N LEU A 22 5.75 -2.25 11.30
CA LEU A 22 5.54 -0.83 10.94
C LEU A 22 6.14 0.10 11.98
N SER A 23 5.90 -0.13 13.28
CA SER A 23 6.50 0.70 14.34
C SER A 23 8.03 0.67 14.30
N ARG A 24 8.63 -0.48 14.00
CA ARG A 24 10.09 -0.58 13.87
C ARG A 24 10.61 0.17 12.64
N ILE A 25 9.90 0.11 11.52
CA ILE A 25 10.24 0.88 10.31
C ILE A 25 10.17 2.38 10.63
N GLU A 26 9.12 2.83 11.31
CA GLU A 26 8.95 4.23 11.73
C GLU A 26 10.12 4.72 12.59
N GLU A 27 10.50 3.95 13.60
CA GLU A 27 11.65 4.25 14.46
C GLU A 27 12.93 4.39 13.64
N GLU A 28 13.22 3.43 12.76
CA GLU A 28 14.43 3.42 11.93
C GLU A 28 14.46 4.55 10.89
N LEU A 29 13.33 4.83 10.23
CA LEU A 29 13.22 5.91 9.23
C LEU A 29 13.30 7.31 9.86
N SER A 30 12.95 7.42 11.15
CA SER A 30 13.05 8.68 11.92
C SER A 30 14.46 8.97 12.41
N GLU A 31 15.41 8.03 12.30
CA GLU A 31 16.79 8.24 12.72
C GLU A 31 17.55 9.17 11.75
N GLU A 32 18.13 10.24 12.28
CA GLU A 32 18.96 11.15 11.49
C GLU A 32 20.44 10.72 11.51
N GLY A 33 21.07 10.65 10.33
CA GLY A 33 22.52 10.45 10.23
C GLY A 33 22.98 9.96 8.86
N ASP A 34 24.27 10.09 8.58
CA ASP A 34 24.87 9.64 7.31
C ASP A 34 24.78 8.12 7.13
N ALA A 35 24.85 7.36 8.22
CA ALA A 35 24.66 5.91 8.19
C ALA A 35 23.22 5.54 7.79
N THR A 36 22.21 6.21 8.36
CA THR A 36 20.80 5.96 8.04
C THR A 36 20.51 6.32 6.59
N ARG A 37 21.01 7.45 6.08
CA ARG A 37 20.88 7.83 4.66
C ARG A 37 21.43 6.76 3.72
N ALA A 38 22.62 6.23 4.02
CA ALA A 38 23.21 5.17 3.21
C ALA A 38 22.40 3.86 3.25
N GLU A 39 21.69 3.56 4.34
CA GLU A 39 20.77 2.42 4.41
C GLU A 39 19.47 2.67 3.63
N LEU A 40 18.95 3.91 3.62
CA LEU A 40 17.80 4.30 2.80
C LEU A 40 18.10 4.17 1.30
N ASP A 41 19.28 4.65 0.86
CA ASP A 41 19.69 4.54 -0.54
C ASP A 41 19.74 3.07 -0.98
N LYS A 42 20.31 2.19 -0.14
CA LYS A 42 20.30 0.73 -0.39
C LYS A 42 18.89 0.16 -0.38
N ALA A 43 17.99 0.67 0.47
CA ALA A 43 16.61 0.23 0.50
C ALA A 43 15.89 0.59 -0.81
N PHE A 44 16.10 1.80 -1.34
CA PHE A 44 15.59 2.20 -2.65
C PHE A 44 16.15 1.34 -3.79
N GLU A 45 17.47 1.10 -3.83
CA GLU A 45 18.07 0.23 -4.84
C GLU A 45 17.48 -1.19 -4.81
N ARG A 46 17.24 -1.74 -3.62
CA ARG A 46 16.60 -3.04 -3.44
C ARG A 46 15.13 -3.00 -3.86
N PHE A 47 14.42 -1.93 -3.55
CA PHE A 47 13.04 -1.75 -3.98
C PHE A 47 12.94 -1.74 -5.50
N GLU A 48 13.73 -0.90 -6.17
CA GLU A 48 13.81 -0.82 -7.63
C GLU A 48 14.17 -2.17 -8.27
N ALA A 49 15.13 -2.89 -7.70
CA ALA A 49 15.56 -4.18 -8.22
C ALA A 49 14.52 -5.30 -8.02
N SER A 50 13.78 -5.27 -6.91
CA SER A 50 12.82 -6.33 -6.56
C SER A 50 11.41 -6.08 -7.08
N GLN A 51 11.03 -4.81 -7.29
CA GLN A 51 9.70 -4.39 -7.70
C GLN A 51 9.77 -3.36 -8.84
N PRO A 52 10.35 -3.70 -10.01
CA PRO A 52 10.65 -2.74 -11.07
C PRO A 52 9.40 -2.04 -11.61
N ALA A 53 8.32 -2.78 -11.89
CA ALA A 53 7.09 -2.19 -12.44
C ALA A 53 6.39 -1.26 -11.44
N LEU A 54 6.40 -1.64 -10.15
CA LEU A 54 5.82 -0.82 -9.09
C LEU A 54 6.67 0.44 -8.85
N SER A 55 7.99 0.31 -8.79
CA SER A 55 8.89 1.45 -8.63
C SER A 55 8.79 2.44 -9.77
N GLU A 56 8.76 1.96 -11.03
CA GLU A 56 8.55 2.83 -12.21
C GLU A 56 7.23 3.60 -12.09
N ARG A 57 6.14 2.91 -11.76
CA ARG A 57 4.81 3.52 -11.62
C ARG A 57 4.73 4.54 -10.48
N ILE A 58 5.41 4.28 -9.36
CA ILE A 58 5.51 5.21 -8.24
C ILE A 58 6.35 6.43 -8.64
N GLY A 59 7.51 6.23 -9.27
CA GLY A 59 8.35 7.30 -9.79
C GLY A 59 7.62 8.22 -10.76
N GLU A 60 6.80 7.66 -11.66
CA GLU A 60 5.94 8.44 -12.56
C GLU A 60 4.87 9.25 -11.81
N ALA A 61 4.35 8.73 -10.70
CA ALA A 61 3.35 9.42 -9.89
C ALA A 61 4.00 10.58 -9.12
N LEU A 62 5.10 10.29 -8.43
CA LEU A 62 5.86 11.26 -7.64
C LEU A 62 6.44 12.37 -8.53
N GLY A 63 6.86 12.04 -9.76
CA GLY A 63 7.37 13.03 -10.72
C GLY A 63 6.32 14.03 -11.25
N LYS A 64 5.02 13.81 -10.97
CA LYS A 64 3.93 14.75 -11.30
C LYS A 64 3.64 15.74 -10.17
N LEU A 65 4.08 15.44 -8.96
CA LEU A 65 3.86 16.27 -7.78
C LEU A 65 4.67 17.56 -7.91
N LYS A 66 4.12 18.65 -7.37
CA LYS A 66 4.75 19.97 -7.38
C LYS A 66 5.15 20.40 -5.98
N ASP A 67 4.42 19.95 -4.98
CA ASP A 67 4.72 20.25 -3.58
C ASP A 67 5.85 19.36 -3.04
N GLU A 68 6.85 19.99 -2.43
CA GLU A 68 8.01 19.30 -1.87
C GLU A 68 7.64 18.46 -0.64
N THR A 69 6.65 18.90 0.15
CA THR A 69 6.18 18.17 1.34
C THR A 69 5.47 16.89 0.92
N ALA A 70 4.57 16.99 -0.04
CA ALA A 70 3.92 15.85 -0.67
C ALA A 70 4.98 14.91 -1.25
N LEU A 71 5.93 15.40 -2.04
CA LEU A 71 6.99 14.56 -2.61
C LEU A 71 7.76 13.78 -1.53
N ALA A 72 8.16 14.43 -0.44
CA ALA A 72 8.86 13.79 0.67
C ALA A 72 7.99 12.73 1.37
N LEU A 73 6.71 13.04 1.63
CA LEU A 73 5.75 12.10 2.19
C LEU A 73 5.56 10.88 1.27
N GLY A 74 5.49 11.10 -0.05
CA GLY A 74 5.35 10.06 -1.05
C GLY A 74 6.52 9.09 -1.09
N TYR A 75 7.76 9.61 -1.05
CA TYR A 75 8.96 8.76 -0.93
C TYR A 75 8.98 7.97 0.38
N PHE A 76 8.62 8.62 1.49
CA PHE A 76 8.59 7.99 2.80
C PHE A 76 7.57 6.84 2.84
N LEU A 77 6.32 7.13 2.48
CA LEU A 77 5.21 6.16 2.60
C LEU A 77 5.44 4.95 1.69
N THR A 78 5.86 5.18 0.45
CA THR A 78 6.04 4.08 -0.50
C THR A 78 7.17 3.15 -0.06
N LEU A 79 8.30 3.72 0.35
CA LEU A 79 9.40 2.92 0.91
C LEU A 79 8.98 2.19 2.19
N ALA A 80 8.25 2.86 3.10
CA ALA A 80 7.81 2.26 4.36
C ALA A 80 6.83 1.09 4.14
N VAL A 81 5.89 1.23 3.21
CA VAL A 81 4.95 0.16 2.85
C VAL A 81 5.70 -1.02 2.24
N TRP A 82 6.57 -0.78 1.26
CA TRP A 82 7.38 -1.85 0.67
C TRP A 82 8.26 -2.55 1.71
N LEU A 83 8.96 -1.81 2.58
CA LEU A 83 9.74 -2.38 3.68
C LEU A 83 8.87 -3.20 4.64
N GLY A 84 7.61 -2.79 4.86
CA GLY A 84 6.63 -3.53 5.64
C GLY A 84 6.38 -4.92 5.07
N PHE A 85 6.16 -5.01 3.76
CA PHE A 85 5.99 -6.29 3.07
C PHE A 85 7.30 -7.08 2.98
N GLU A 86 8.40 -6.46 2.57
CA GLU A 86 9.70 -7.10 2.39
C GLU A 86 10.20 -7.75 3.68
N ARG A 87 10.12 -7.05 4.81
CA ARG A 87 10.57 -7.58 6.11
C ARG A 87 9.64 -8.64 6.68
N THR A 88 8.35 -8.60 6.34
CA THR A 88 7.36 -9.56 6.83
C THR A 88 7.42 -10.86 6.05
N PHE A 89 7.54 -10.78 4.72
CA PHE A 89 7.36 -11.94 3.83
C PHE A 89 8.65 -12.40 3.16
N LEU A 90 9.68 -11.56 3.07
CA LEU A 90 11.00 -11.88 2.52
C LEU A 90 10.90 -12.63 1.17
N GLU A 91 11.26 -13.92 1.15
CA GLU A 91 11.24 -14.77 -0.05
C GLU A 91 9.83 -15.12 -0.56
N ASP A 92 8.81 -14.92 0.26
CA ASP A 92 7.42 -15.18 -0.08
C ASP A 92 6.73 -13.95 -0.71
N LEU A 93 7.41 -12.79 -0.80
CA LEU A 93 6.95 -11.66 -1.59
C LEU A 93 7.41 -11.82 -3.05
N GLU A 94 6.46 -11.96 -3.97
CA GLU A 94 6.76 -12.00 -5.40
C GLU A 94 6.90 -10.60 -6.01
N GLU A 95 7.51 -10.56 -7.19
CA GLU A 95 7.52 -9.37 -8.04
C GLU A 95 6.09 -9.03 -8.50
N VAL A 96 5.69 -7.78 -8.31
CA VAL A 96 4.48 -7.22 -8.90
C VAL A 96 4.75 -6.92 -10.37
N THR A 97 4.19 -7.75 -11.26
CA THR A 97 4.28 -7.51 -12.71
C THR A 97 3.45 -6.30 -13.14
N SER A 98 3.80 -5.64 -14.25
CA SER A 98 3.04 -4.52 -14.81
C SER A 98 1.57 -4.88 -15.11
N ILE A 99 1.30 -6.14 -15.51
CA ILE A 99 -0.06 -6.62 -15.76
C ILE A 99 -0.84 -6.73 -14.44
N ALA A 100 -0.22 -7.30 -13.40
CA ALA A 100 -0.86 -7.40 -12.10
C ALA A 100 -1.12 -6.01 -11.51
N LEU A 101 -0.17 -5.08 -11.64
CA LEU A 101 -0.30 -3.70 -11.22
C LEU A 101 -1.46 -2.98 -11.92
N GLY A 102 -1.54 -3.06 -13.25
CA GLY A 102 -2.65 -2.47 -14.01
C GLY A 102 -4.01 -3.05 -13.60
N GLY A 103 -4.08 -4.36 -13.32
CA GLY A 103 -5.29 -4.99 -12.82
C GLY A 103 -5.72 -4.49 -11.43
N VAL A 104 -4.76 -4.15 -10.55
CA VAL A 104 -5.06 -3.53 -9.25
C VAL A 104 -5.59 -2.12 -9.42
N GLU A 105 -4.98 -1.32 -10.28
CA GLU A 105 -5.43 0.05 -10.57
C GLU A 105 -6.85 0.07 -11.14
N GLU A 106 -7.13 -0.81 -12.11
CA GLU A 106 -8.47 -0.97 -12.68
C GLU A 106 -9.49 -1.42 -11.63
N SER A 107 -9.09 -2.35 -10.74
CA SER A 107 -9.98 -2.84 -9.67
C SER A 107 -10.32 -1.72 -8.67
N LEU A 108 -9.32 -0.94 -8.25
CA LEU A 108 -9.53 0.20 -7.34
C LEU A 108 -10.43 1.26 -8.00
N GLN A 109 -10.13 1.61 -9.25
CA GLN A 109 -10.92 2.56 -10.03
C GLN A 109 -12.39 2.11 -10.18
N LEU A 110 -12.62 0.83 -10.50
CA LEU A 110 -13.97 0.28 -10.61
C LEU A 110 -14.70 0.32 -9.26
N ASP A 111 -14.00 0.03 -8.16
CA ASP A 111 -14.57 0.10 -6.81
C ASP A 111 -15.02 1.53 -6.49
N GLU A 112 -14.16 2.53 -6.74
CA GLU A 112 -14.46 3.95 -6.57
C GLU A 112 -15.69 4.36 -7.41
N GLU A 113 -15.77 3.94 -8.68
CA GLU A 113 -16.92 4.23 -9.55
C GLU A 113 -18.22 3.59 -9.06
N ILE A 114 -18.18 2.35 -8.57
CA ILE A 114 -19.34 1.67 -7.99
C ILE A 114 -19.86 2.46 -6.79
N ARG A 115 -18.96 2.96 -5.94
CA ARG A 115 -19.29 3.71 -4.71
C ARG A 115 -19.86 5.08 -5.02
N ILE A 116 -19.22 5.83 -5.91
CA ILE A 116 -19.71 7.13 -6.38
C ILE A 116 -21.11 7.00 -6.99
N ALA A 117 -21.40 5.88 -7.65
CA ALA A 117 -22.70 5.63 -8.28
C ALA A 117 -23.82 5.23 -7.30
N ASP A 118 -23.51 4.89 -6.05
CA ASP A 118 -24.49 4.49 -5.04
C ASP A 118 -24.54 5.48 -3.85
N PRO A 119 -25.45 6.46 -3.83
CA PRO A 119 -25.58 7.43 -2.74
C PRO A 119 -25.94 6.85 -1.37
N ALA A 120 -26.33 5.57 -1.30
CA ALA A 120 -26.61 4.87 -0.04
C ALA A 120 -25.39 4.11 0.50
N GLU A 121 -24.31 4.02 -0.27
CA GLU A 121 -23.05 3.47 0.19
C GLU A 121 -22.42 4.42 1.23
N VAL A 122 -21.93 3.83 2.32
CA VAL A 122 -21.37 4.55 3.48
C VAL A 122 -19.87 4.28 3.60
N ILE A 123 -19.39 3.24 2.92
CA ILE A 123 -18.02 2.74 2.99
C ILE A 123 -17.29 3.15 1.70
N ASP A 124 -16.16 3.82 1.85
CA ASP A 124 -15.28 4.22 0.75
C ASP A 124 -14.33 3.08 0.35
N SER A 125 -13.65 3.21 -0.79
CA SER A 125 -12.76 2.15 -1.30
C SER A 125 -11.58 1.91 -0.36
N ASP A 126 -11.08 2.95 0.30
CA ASP A 126 -10.01 2.83 1.28
C ASP A 126 -10.46 2.20 2.60
N ASP A 127 -11.71 2.37 3.02
CA ASP A 127 -12.30 1.61 4.12
C ASP A 127 -12.31 0.11 3.82
N VAL A 128 -12.59 -0.28 2.56
CA VAL A 128 -12.49 -1.68 2.14
C VAL A 128 -11.06 -2.17 2.28
N ILE A 129 -10.08 -1.40 1.83
CA ILE A 129 -8.66 -1.75 1.98
C ILE A 129 -8.27 -1.79 3.48
N ALA A 130 -8.81 -0.91 4.30
CA ALA A 130 -8.59 -0.86 5.74
C ALA A 130 -9.12 -2.11 6.46
N MET A 131 -10.24 -2.67 6.01
CA MET A 131 -10.73 -3.95 6.54
C MET A 131 -9.77 -5.11 6.25
N GLU A 132 -9.03 -5.02 5.15
CA GLU A 132 -8.13 -6.07 4.67
C GLU A 132 -6.68 -5.88 5.17
N GLN A 133 -6.22 -4.64 5.33
CA GLN A 133 -4.88 -4.22 5.79
C GLN A 133 -4.97 -3.11 6.86
N PRO A 134 -5.59 -3.37 8.03
CA PRO A 134 -5.94 -2.33 9.00
C PRO A 134 -4.75 -1.58 9.57
N HIS A 135 -3.62 -2.27 9.78
CA HIS A 135 -2.44 -1.65 10.37
C HIS A 135 -1.68 -0.77 9.39
N LEU A 136 -1.60 -1.17 8.11
CA LEU A 136 -0.99 -0.36 7.06
C LEU A 136 -1.81 0.89 6.79
N ILE A 137 -3.13 0.76 6.63
CA ILE A 137 -3.96 1.93 6.36
C ILE A 137 -3.92 2.92 7.53
N ARG A 138 -3.98 2.44 8.78
CA ARG A 138 -3.81 3.31 9.95
C ARG A 138 -2.45 4.02 9.94
N PHE A 139 -1.36 3.29 9.65
CA PHE A 139 -0.02 3.88 9.57
C PHE A 139 0.04 4.98 8.50
N VAL A 140 -0.55 4.74 7.32
CA VAL A 140 -0.61 5.73 6.24
C VAL A 140 -1.43 6.96 6.66
N HIS A 141 -2.60 6.76 7.27
CA HIS A 141 -3.45 7.85 7.78
C HIS A 141 -2.72 8.71 8.79
N GLU A 142 -2.06 8.10 9.78
CA GLU A 142 -1.30 8.83 10.81
C GLU A 142 -0.24 9.77 10.19
N HIS A 143 0.44 9.34 9.13
CA HIS A 143 1.47 10.15 8.46
C HIS A 143 0.90 11.19 7.49
N VAL A 144 -0.19 10.86 6.79
CA VAL A 144 -0.91 11.83 5.95
C VAL A 144 -1.49 12.94 6.81
N ASP A 145 -2.14 12.61 7.93
CA ASP A 145 -2.70 13.56 8.87
C ASP A 145 -1.60 14.44 9.48
N ALA A 146 -0.48 13.84 9.92
CA ALA A 146 0.65 14.60 10.45
C ALA A 146 1.24 15.59 9.43
N ALA A 147 1.36 15.18 8.16
CA ALA A 147 1.85 16.05 7.09
C ALA A 147 0.87 17.21 6.81
N LEU A 148 -0.43 16.93 6.77
CA LEU A 148 -1.47 17.95 6.58
C LEU A 148 -1.52 18.92 7.76
N GLU A 149 -1.39 18.44 9.01
CA GLU A 149 -1.40 19.29 10.21
C GLU A 149 -0.15 20.18 10.29
N ALA A 150 1.03 19.63 10.01
CA ALA A 150 2.28 20.37 10.10
C ALA A 150 2.43 21.46 9.03
N HIS A 151 1.76 21.27 7.87
CA HIS A 151 1.91 22.13 6.69
C HIS A 151 0.58 22.70 6.18
N ALA A 152 -0.43 22.81 7.05
CA ALA A 152 -1.83 23.12 6.72
C ALA A 152 -2.05 24.37 5.83
N GLU A 153 -1.14 25.35 5.85
CA GLU A 153 -1.27 26.57 5.05
C GLU A 153 -0.62 26.49 3.66
N ASN A 154 0.26 25.51 3.42
CA ASN A 154 1.12 25.46 2.22
C ASN A 154 1.09 24.12 1.47
N VAL A 155 0.55 23.06 2.07
CA VAL A 155 0.50 21.74 1.44
C VAL A 155 -0.56 21.70 0.33
N ASP A 156 -0.18 21.19 -0.84
CA ASP A 156 -1.12 20.93 -1.93
C ASP A 156 -1.88 19.63 -1.63
N VAL A 157 -3.17 19.77 -1.26
CA VAL A 157 -4.04 18.65 -0.89
C VAL A 157 -4.26 17.69 -2.07
N ASP A 158 -4.24 18.19 -3.31
CA ASP A 158 -4.40 17.34 -4.49
C ASP A 158 -3.16 16.44 -4.68
N ASP A 159 -1.97 16.97 -4.42
CA ASP A 159 -0.72 16.20 -4.44
C ASP A 159 -0.70 15.15 -3.31
N VAL A 160 -1.18 15.48 -2.11
CA VAL A 160 -1.33 14.52 -1.00
C VAL A 160 -2.34 13.42 -1.35
N HIS A 161 -3.47 13.78 -1.95
CA HIS A 161 -4.45 12.80 -2.40
C HIS A 161 -3.89 11.88 -3.49
N ALA A 162 -3.09 12.42 -4.43
CA ALA A 162 -2.41 11.63 -5.44
C ALA A 162 -1.45 10.60 -4.83
N ILE A 163 -0.69 10.99 -3.80
CA ILE A 163 0.18 10.06 -3.05
C ILE A 163 -0.65 8.99 -2.36
N TYR A 164 -1.69 9.40 -1.63
CA TYR A 164 -2.55 8.47 -0.90
C TYR A 164 -3.09 7.39 -1.84
N ARG A 165 -3.60 7.77 -3.01
CA ARG A 165 -4.09 6.82 -4.01
C ARG A 165 -2.99 5.88 -4.52
N VAL A 166 -1.77 6.39 -4.75
CA VAL A 166 -0.63 5.55 -5.18
C VAL A 166 -0.27 4.52 -4.10
N VAL A 167 -0.27 4.93 -2.83
CA VAL A 167 0.01 4.06 -1.69
C VAL A 167 -1.07 2.97 -1.53
N LEU A 168 -2.35 3.30 -1.77
CA LEU A 168 -3.43 2.28 -1.78
C LEU A 168 -3.22 1.21 -2.86
N VAL A 169 -2.81 1.64 -4.05
CA VAL A 169 -2.46 0.72 -5.15
C VAL A 169 -1.28 -0.16 -4.77
N GLU A 170 -0.23 0.42 -4.19
CA GLU A 170 0.93 -0.31 -3.71
C GLU A 170 0.57 -1.37 -2.65
N ILE A 171 -0.22 -0.99 -1.63
CA ILE A 171 -0.68 -1.91 -0.58
C ILE A 171 -1.41 -3.09 -1.18
N LEU A 172 -2.34 -2.85 -2.10
CA LEU A 172 -3.10 -3.92 -2.76
C LEU A 172 -2.20 -4.79 -3.65
N ALA A 173 -1.32 -4.18 -4.44
CA ALA A 173 -0.44 -4.89 -5.34
C ALA A 173 0.52 -5.82 -4.59
N LEU A 174 1.17 -5.31 -3.53
CA LEU A 174 2.05 -6.11 -2.69
C LEU A 174 1.27 -7.18 -1.93
N SER A 175 0.08 -6.87 -1.41
CA SER A 175 -0.80 -7.85 -0.76
C SER A 175 -1.12 -9.05 -1.65
N TYR A 176 -1.40 -8.82 -2.93
CA TYR A 176 -1.70 -9.89 -3.87
C TYR A 176 -0.46 -10.65 -4.37
N ALA A 177 0.74 -10.08 -4.19
CA ALA A 177 2.01 -10.70 -4.54
C ALA A 177 2.58 -11.61 -3.43
N VAL A 178 1.97 -11.65 -2.24
CA VAL A 178 2.40 -12.55 -1.17
C VAL A 178 1.99 -13.99 -1.48
N ARG A 179 2.95 -14.91 -1.48
CA ARG A 179 2.68 -16.35 -1.60
C ARG A 179 2.03 -16.92 -0.34
N PRO A 180 1.15 -17.92 -0.49
CA PRO A 180 0.67 -18.67 0.66
C PRO A 180 1.84 -19.39 1.36
N PRO A 181 1.85 -19.46 2.70
CA PRO A 181 2.91 -20.15 3.42
C PRO A 181 2.99 -21.62 3.02
N LYS A 182 4.22 -22.13 2.86
CA LYS A 182 4.51 -23.48 2.31
C LYS A 182 3.86 -24.66 3.07
N ASN A 183 3.31 -24.43 4.27
CA ASN A 183 2.73 -25.45 5.16
C ASN A 183 1.24 -25.26 5.47
N VAL A 184 0.52 -24.43 4.71
CA VAL A 184 -0.95 -24.34 4.88
C VAL A 184 -1.61 -25.46 4.09
N ASP A 185 -1.87 -26.58 4.76
CA ASP A 185 -2.95 -27.48 4.34
C ASP A 185 -4.24 -26.64 4.36
N TYR A 186 -4.74 -26.27 3.19
CA TYR A 186 -6.10 -25.77 3.04
C TYR A 186 -7.10 -26.92 3.22
N ALA A 187 -7.06 -27.58 4.38
CA ALA A 187 -8.11 -28.47 4.86
C ALA A 187 -9.27 -27.60 5.35
N GLY A 188 -10.03 -27.04 4.40
CA GLY A 188 -11.18 -26.19 4.74
C GLY A 188 -12.12 -25.81 3.61
N SER A 189 -11.75 -25.96 2.34
CA SER A 189 -12.69 -25.81 1.23
C SER A 189 -13.03 -27.16 0.62
N THR A 190 -13.68 -28.02 1.39
CA THR A 190 -14.53 -29.05 0.80
C THR A 190 -15.61 -28.36 -0.03
N GLU A 191 -15.41 -28.39 -1.34
CA GLU A 191 -16.41 -28.78 -2.33
C GLU A 191 -17.86 -28.77 -1.79
N PHE A 192 -18.61 -27.72 -2.10
CA PHE A 192 -20.05 -27.87 -2.29
C PHE A 192 -20.27 -28.36 -3.72
N THR A 193 -20.31 -29.68 -3.87
CA THR A 193 -20.81 -30.36 -5.05
C THR A 193 -22.19 -30.91 -4.75
N ALA A 194 -23.11 -30.66 -5.69
CA ALA A 194 -24.53 -31.08 -5.80
C ALA A 194 -25.58 -30.14 -5.20
#